data_AF-A0A382X5G7-F1
#
_entry.id   AF-A0A382X5G7-F1
#
_cell.length_a   1.000
_cell.length_b   1.000
_cell.length_c   1.000
_cell.angle_alpha   90.00
_cell.angle_beta   90.00
_cell.angle_gamma   90.00
#
_symmetry.space_group_name_H-M   'P 1'
#
loop_
_entity.id
_entity.type
_entity.pdbx_description
1 polymer ?
#
loop_
_entity_poly.entity_id
_entity_poly.type
_entity_poly.pdbx_seq_one_letter_code
_entity_poly.pdbx_strand_id
1 'polypeptide(L)'
;MLTKTDFQTARICIKRLWHEKKGLWTREQSVADLKNAFEGNRFSEVVREFYPDGKMIGWQHGSLDEAISKTKLELEASNVTLFEAAFEHQGLLCLADVVIKE
;
A
#
# COMPACT_ATOMS: atom_id res chain seq x y z
N MET A 1 -4.61 -11.78 -2.06
CA MET A 1 -3.86 -10.72 -2.79
C MET A 1 -2.37 -11.06 -2.75
N LEU A 2 -1.66 -10.89 -3.86
CA LEU A 2 -0.20 -10.97 -3.91
C LEU A 2 0.37 -9.58 -3.63
N THR A 3 1.36 -9.51 -2.76
CA THR A 3 2.03 -8.26 -2.36
C THR A 3 3.38 -8.10 -3.05
N LYS A 4 3.97 -6.90 -2.95
CA LYS A 4 5.36 -6.66 -3.37
C LYS A 4 6.33 -7.62 -2.69
N THR A 5 6.14 -7.87 -1.38
CA THR A 5 6.93 -8.84 -0.61
C THR A 5 6.77 -10.25 -1.16
N ASP A 6 5.54 -10.65 -1.52
CA ASP A 6 5.31 -11.98 -2.11
C ASP A 6 6.07 -12.15 -3.43
N PHE A 7 6.02 -11.12 -4.28
CA PHE A 7 6.75 -11.11 -5.54
C PHE A 7 8.27 -11.17 -5.34
N GLN A 8 8.81 -10.37 -4.42
CA GLN A 8 10.23 -10.39 -4.07
C GLN A 8 10.66 -11.75 -3.51
N THR A 9 9.87 -12.34 -2.60
CA THR A 9 10.14 -13.67 -2.07
C THR A 9 10.13 -14.72 -3.19
N ALA A 10 9.12 -14.71 -4.07
CA ALA A 10 9.03 -15.66 -5.19
C ALA A 10 10.21 -15.55 -6.16
N ARG A 11 10.68 -14.32 -6.44
CA ARG A 11 11.85 -14.08 -7.30
C ARG A 11 13.12 -14.71 -6.75
N ILE A 12 13.26 -14.80 -5.43
CA ILE A 12 14.39 -15.47 -4.78
C ILE A 12 14.15 -16.98 -4.73
N CYS A 13 12.97 -17.40 -4.26
CA CYS A 13 12.58 -18.81 -4.17
C CYS A 13 11.06 -18.96 -4.09
N ILE A 14 10.44 -19.48 -5.17
CA ILE A 14 8.99 -19.73 -5.21
C ILE A 14 8.52 -20.74 -4.14
N LYS A 15 9.36 -21.76 -3.84
CA LYS A 15 9.05 -22.75 -2.80
C LYS A 15 8.97 -22.08 -1.43
N ARG A 16 9.83 -21.10 -1.15
CA ARG A 16 9.79 -20.31 0.09
C ARG A 16 8.46 -19.56 0.20
N LEU A 17 8.04 -18.86 -0.84
CA LEU A 17 6.75 -18.14 -0.84
C LEU A 17 5.60 -19.10 -0.50
N TRP A 18 5.59 -20.29 -1.10
CA TRP A 18 4.56 -21.30 -0.83
C TRP A 18 4.52 -21.73 0.64
N HIS A 19 5.68 -22.01 1.25
CA HIS A 19 5.73 -22.38 2.67
C HIS A 19 5.31 -21.24 3.60
N GLU A 20 5.75 -19.99 3.34
CA GLU A 20 5.33 -18.81 4.10
C GLU A 20 3.80 -18.61 4.03
N LYS A 21 3.21 -18.67 2.82
CA LYS A 21 1.75 -18.55 2.64
C LYS A 21 0.94 -19.68 3.28
N LYS A 22 1.53 -20.85 3.45
CA LYS A 22 0.92 -21.99 4.14
C LYS A 22 1.18 -22.01 5.64
N GLY A 23 1.96 -21.06 6.18
CA GLY A 23 2.33 -21.02 7.59
C GLY A 23 3.21 -22.19 8.03
N LEU A 24 3.84 -22.89 7.08
CA LEU A 24 4.69 -24.06 7.35
C LEU A 24 6.12 -23.66 7.72
N TRP A 25 6.48 -22.42 7.43
CA TRP A 25 7.77 -21.83 7.77
C TRP A 25 7.63 -20.32 7.89
N THR A 26 8.29 -19.75 8.88
CA THR A 26 8.37 -18.30 9.07
C THR A 26 9.83 -17.91 9.10
N ARG A 27 10.22 -16.96 8.25
CA ARG A 27 11.58 -16.41 8.28
C ARG A 27 11.76 -15.58 9.56
N GLU A 28 12.84 -15.83 10.29
CA GLU A 28 13.30 -14.88 11.30
C GLU A 28 13.78 -13.59 10.62
N GLN A 29 13.18 -12.46 11.00
CA GLN A 29 13.59 -11.16 10.48
C GLN A 29 14.85 -10.70 11.22
N SER A 30 15.89 -10.36 10.46
CA SER A 30 17.07 -9.71 11.05
C SER A 30 16.75 -8.27 11.46
N VAL A 31 17.59 -7.71 12.33
CA VAL A 31 17.51 -6.27 12.69
C VAL A 31 17.58 -5.38 11.44
N ALA A 32 18.37 -5.77 10.44
CA ALA A 32 18.45 -5.04 9.17
C ALA A 32 17.15 -5.13 8.35
N ASP A 33 16.49 -6.30 8.31
CA ASP A 33 15.20 -6.46 7.65
C ASP A 33 14.14 -5.56 8.32
N LEU A 34 14.09 -5.56 9.66
CA LEU A 34 13.18 -4.71 10.45
C LEU A 34 13.42 -3.21 10.20
N LYS A 35 14.68 -2.79 10.20
CA LYS A 35 15.05 -1.39 9.91
C LYS A 35 14.61 -0.96 8.51
N ASN A 36 14.84 -1.80 7.50
CA ASN A 36 14.45 -1.47 6.13
C ASN A 36 12.92 -1.38 5.97
N ALA A 37 12.16 -2.25 6.64
CA ALA A 37 10.71 -2.15 6.67
C ALA A 37 10.24 -0.86 7.36
N PHE A 38 10.87 -0.50 8.49
CA PHE A 38 10.57 0.72 9.22
C PHE A 38 10.80 1.98 8.39
N GLU A 39 11.97 2.12 7.75
CA GLU A 39 12.26 3.29 6.89
C GLU A 39 11.32 3.35 5.67
N GLY A 40 10.89 2.21 5.14
CA GLY A 40 9.89 2.16 4.07
C GLY A 40 8.54 2.73 4.50
N ASN A 41 8.10 2.45 5.72
CA ASN A 41 6.82 2.95 6.26
C ASN A 41 6.88 4.43 6.64
N ARG A 42 8.06 4.93 7.00
CA ARG A 42 8.28 6.32 7.41
C ARG A 42 7.93 7.35 6.34
N PHE A 43 8.00 6.98 5.06
CA PHE A 43 7.57 7.84 3.97
C PHE A 43 6.13 8.30 4.14
N SER A 44 5.21 7.36 4.42
CA SER A 44 3.78 7.64 4.57
C SER A 44 3.49 8.53 5.79
N GLU A 45 4.27 8.40 6.86
CA GLU A 45 4.17 9.24 8.06
C GLU A 45 4.59 10.67 7.75
N VAL A 46 5.78 10.85 7.16
CA VAL A 46 6.33 12.17 6.84
C VAL A 46 5.45 12.90 5.85
N VAL A 47 4.95 12.24 4.81
CA VAL A 47 4.08 12.88 3.80
C VAL A 47 2.78 13.41 4.42
N ARG A 48 2.22 12.75 5.44
CA ARG A 48 1.03 13.24 6.15
C ARG A 48 1.30 14.54 6.91
N GLU A 49 2.52 14.77 7.37
CA GLU A 49 2.90 16.05 8.00
C GLU A 49 2.91 17.22 7.00
N PHE A 50 3.24 16.96 5.73
CA PHE A 50 3.22 17.98 4.67
C PHE A 50 1.81 18.32 4.18
N TYR A 51 0.87 17.38 4.27
CA TYR A 51 -0.51 17.55 3.82
C TYR A 51 -1.49 17.25 4.98
N PRO A 52 -1.57 18.15 5.98
CA PRO A 52 -2.36 17.92 7.19
C PRO A 52 -3.87 17.79 6.92
N ASP A 53 -4.35 18.41 5.83
CA ASP A 53 -5.75 18.34 5.39
C ASP A 53 -6.04 17.14 4.48
N GLY A 54 -5.04 16.28 4.23
CA GLY A 54 -5.19 15.10 3.39
C GLY A 54 -6.14 14.07 4.00
N LYS A 55 -6.92 13.40 3.16
CA LYS A 55 -7.94 12.44 3.59
C LYS A 55 -7.43 11.00 3.51
N MET A 56 -7.68 10.22 4.56
CA MET A 56 -7.38 8.80 4.59
C MET A 56 -8.46 7.99 3.87
N ILE A 57 -8.10 7.30 2.78
CA ILE A 57 -8.98 6.31 2.15
C ILE A 57 -8.78 4.93 2.80
N GLY A 58 -7.52 4.50 2.93
CA GLY A 58 -7.14 3.29 3.66
C GLY A 58 -7.34 1.98 2.91
N TRP A 59 -6.91 1.87 1.63
CA TRP A 59 -7.06 0.61 0.88
C TRP A 59 -6.41 -0.60 1.57
N GLN A 60 -5.43 -0.37 2.45
CA GLN A 60 -4.73 -1.41 3.20
C GLN A 60 -5.59 -2.02 4.33
N HIS A 61 -6.67 -1.36 4.72
CA HIS A 61 -7.49 -1.69 5.89
C HIS A 61 -8.98 -1.74 5.53
N GLY A 62 -9.39 -2.61 4.59
CA GLY A 62 -10.80 -2.80 4.29
C GLY A 62 -11.08 -3.47 2.95
N SER A 63 -12.30 -3.27 2.47
CA SER A 63 -12.72 -3.71 1.14
C SER A 63 -12.09 -2.81 0.07
N LEU A 64 -11.49 -3.44 -0.95
CA LEU A 64 -10.91 -2.72 -2.09
C LEU A 64 -11.99 -1.92 -2.85
N ASP A 65 -13.20 -2.49 -2.99
CA ASP A 65 -14.31 -1.83 -3.69
C ASP A 65 -14.79 -0.58 -2.96
N GLU A 66 -14.77 -0.61 -1.62
CA GLU A 66 -15.08 0.56 -0.80
C GLU A 66 -13.99 1.63 -0.94
N ALA A 67 -12.71 1.24 -0.94
CA ALA A 67 -11.60 2.16 -1.15
C ALA A 67 -11.66 2.83 -2.53
N ILE A 68 -12.00 2.07 -3.58
CA ILE A 68 -12.22 2.60 -4.93
C ILE A 68 -13.37 3.60 -4.97
N SER A 69 -14.50 3.24 -4.35
CA SER A 69 -15.69 4.08 -4.31
C SER A 69 -15.43 5.40 -3.56
N LYS A 70 -14.77 5.33 -2.40
CA LYS A 70 -14.38 6.52 -1.62
C LYS A 70 -13.38 7.40 -2.36
N THR A 71 -12.37 6.80 -2.98
CA THR A 71 -11.38 7.55 -3.77
C THR A 71 -12.07 8.32 -4.90
N LYS A 72 -12.98 7.66 -5.63
CA LYS A 72 -13.71 8.29 -6.73
C LYS A 72 -14.55 9.49 -6.26
N LEU A 73 -15.27 9.32 -5.15
CA LEU A 73 -16.07 10.39 -4.55
C LEU A 73 -15.20 11.60 -4.17
N GLU A 74 -14.07 11.36 -3.50
CA GLU A 74 -13.22 12.44 -3.04
C GLU A 74 -12.48 13.16 -4.19
N LEU A 75 -12.17 12.44 -5.27
CA LEU A 75 -11.58 13.02 -6.48
C LEU A 75 -12.55 13.92 -7.26
N GLU A 76 -13.83 14.01 -6.90
CA GLU A 76 -14.76 15.00 -7.47
C GLU A 76 -14.37 16.44 -7.08
N ALA A 77 -13.73 16.63 -5.92
CA ALA A 77 -13.22 17.92 -5.49
C ALA A 77 -12.11 18.43 -6.44
N SER A 78 -12.05 19.74 -6.66
CA SER A 78 -11.04 20.34 -7.54
C SER A 78 -9.63 20.25 -6.98
N ASN A 79 -9.48 20.43 -5.66
CA ASN A 79 -8.21 20.33 -4.94
C ASN A 79 -8.36 19.34 -3.78
N VAL A 80 -7.59 18.25 -3.81
CA VAL A 80 -7.64 17.22 -2.76
C VAL A 80 -6.32 16.45 -2.69
N THR A 81 -5.91 16.12 -1.46
CA THR A 81 -4.86 15.15 -1.19
C THR A 81 -5.48 13.91 -0.55
N LEU A 82 -5.23 12.74 -1.14
CA LEU A 82 -5.73 11.45 -0.65
C LEU A 82 -4.57 10.54 -0.28
N PHE A 83 -4.65 9.91 0.89
CA PHE A 83 -3.72 8.90 1.33
C PHE A 83 -4.30 7.51 1.18
N GLU A 84 -3.46 6.57 0.77
CA GLU A 84 -3.84 5.17 0.55
C GLU A 84 -5.08 5.08 -0.36
N ALA A 85 -5.04 5.83 -1.47
CA ALA A 85 -6.09 5.85 -2.48
C ALA A 85 -6.04 4.58 -3.35
N ALA A 86 -7.21 4.13 -3.79
CA ALA A 86 -7.36 3.04 -4.75
C ALA A 86 -8.26 3.51 -5.89
N PHE A 87 -7.84 3.35 -7.14
CA PHE A 87 -8.64 3.75 -8.30
C PHE A 87 -8.23 2.98 -9.54
N GLU A 88 -9.10 2.96 -10.54
CA GLU A 88 -8.78 2.42 -11.85
C GLU A 88 -8.40 3.55 -12.81
N HIS A 89 -7.33 3.35 -13.57
CA HIS A 89 -6.93 4.26 -14.63
C HIS A 89 -6.44 3.45 -15.83
N GLN A 90 -7.05 3.68 -17.00
CA GLN A 90 -6.72 2.98 -18.24
C GLN A 90 -6.76 1.43 -18.12
N GLY A 91 -7.72 0.91 -17.35
CA GLY A 91 -7.88 -0.53 -17.11
C GLY A 91 -6.87 -1.13 -16.12
N LEU A 92 -6.07 -0.30 -15.44
CA LEU A 92 -5.12 -0.71 -14.41
C LEU A 92 -5.63 -0.29 -13.03
N LEU A 93 -5.53 -1.20 -12.06
CA LEU A 93 -5.75 -0.87 -10.65
C LEU A 93 -4.51 -0.15 -10.10
N CYS A 94 -4.71 1.09 -9.67
CA CYS A 94 -3.72 1.91 -9.00
C CYS A 94 -3.97 1.90 -7.50
N LEU A 95 -2.98 1.47 -6.72
CA LEU A 95 -2.93 1.57 -5.27
C LEU A 95 -1.81 2.54 -4.92
N ALA A 96 -2.17 3.73 -4.44
CA ALA A 96 -1.23 4.83 -4.25
C ALA A 96 -1.14 5.21 -2.78
N ASP A 97 0.07 5.42 -2.28
CA ASP A 97 0.29 5.93 -0.92
C ASP A 97 -0.21 7.38 -0.78
N VAL A 98 -0.06 8.18 -1.84
CA VAL A 98 -0.57 9.55 -1.93
C VAL A 98 -1.04 9.89 -3.35
N VAL A 99 -2.16 10.60 -3.47
CA VAL A 99 -2.65 11.22 -4.70
C VAL A 99 -2.91 12.69 -4.42
N ILE A 100 -2.36 13.58 -5.23
CA ILE A 100 -2.55 15.02 -5.13
C ILE A 100 -3.22 15.49 -6.42
N LYS A 101 -4.33 16.20 -6.29
CA LYS A 101 -5.05 16.85 -7.38
C LYS A 101 -5.12 18.35 -7.07
N GLU A 102 -4.74 19.17 -8.04
CA GLU A 102 -4.72 20.63 -7.99
C GLU A 102 -5.53 21.23 -9.15
#